data_AF-A0AAN8Q2H8-F1
#
_entry.id   AF-A0AAN8Q2H8-F1
#
_cell.length_a   1.000
_cell.length_b   1.000
_cell.length_c   1.000
_cell.angle_alpha   90.00
_cell.angle_beta   90.00
_cell.angle_gamma   90.00
#
_symmetry.space_group_name_H-M   'P 1'
#
loop_
_entity.id
_entity.type
_entity.pdbx_description
1 polymer ?
#
loop_
_entity_poly.entity_id
_entity_poly.type
_entity_poly.pdbx_seq_one_letter_code
_entity_poly.pdbx_strand_id
1 'polypeptide(L)'
;MLVLLVLCVGLVSVHGELEVDPNGYIVYCPCMGRFGNQADQFLGSLAFAKSLNRTLVLPPWIEYIKHPSSRVPFNTYFKVAPLRKYLRVILMEQFMKKLAPSIWPKGDRTAFCYSARHGSSDKDSCNAKDGNPFGPFWDHFGIDFDKSELFAPLHYDTESAHEIQRWRDKYTPDKYLVLAFVGPPASFPVKKHHLYLQKYLEWSDNINQKAEKFIEKNIERPFVGIHLRTGEDFKRACEHIDQTPTMFAAAQCIGYRQEFGKTTEEMCYPSPPTVTKDVKEWVKKLKAKTVFVATDSKDFIDTMSKAMKKVKFIRQPSPSSPHVDLAILQKSDHFIGNCISTFTAIVKRFRDIEKKSSSFWAFKNKESKQKEEL
;
A
#
# COMPACT_ATOMS: atom_id res chain seq x y z
N MET A 1 -62.31 16.75 -30.09
CA MET A 1 -62.05 16.63 -28.65
C MET A 1 -60.97 15.57 -28.46
N LEU A 2 -59.83 16.00 -27.95
CA LEU A 2 -58.57 15.27 -27.81
C LEU A 2 -58.68 14.23 -26.69
N VAL A 3 -58.18 13.00 -26.87
CA VAL A 3 -57.76 12.15 -25.74
C VAL A 3 -56.40 11.58 -26.08
N LEU A 4 -55.36 12.27 -25.57
CA LEU A 4 -53.97 11.85 -25.64
C LEU A 4 -53.74 10.86 -24.49
N LEU A 5 -53.53 9.58 -24.81
CA LEU A 5 -53.19 8.57 -23.82
C LEU A 5 -51.70 8.70 -23.48
N VAL A 6 -51.39 9.37 -22.37
CA VAL A 6 -50.02 9.48 -21.87
C VAL A 6 -49.66 8.18 -21.13
N LEU A 7 -48.87 7.33 -21.79
CA LEU A 7 -48.22 6.18 -21.17
C LEU A 7 -47.06 6.67 -20.30
N CYS A 8 -47.32 6.81 -18.99
CA CYS A 8 -46.27 6.98 -17.98
C CYS A 8 -45.51 5.66 -17.82
N VAL A 9 -44.41 5.49 -18.55
CA VAL A 9 -43.41 4.46 -18.23
C VAL A 9 -42.69 4.92 -16.97
N GLY A 10 -43.09 4.36 -15.83
CA GLY A 10 -42.39 4.55 -14.56
C GLY A 10 -40.97 3.99 -14.66
N LEU A 11 -39.97 4.87 -14.57
CA LEU A 11 -38.59 4.49 -14.32
C LEU A 11 -38.51 3.92 -12.88
N VAL A 12 -38.67 2.62 -12.75
CA VAL A 12 -38.36 1.92 -11.50
C VAL A 12 -36.85 1.97 -11.32
N SER A 13 -36.39 2.91 -10.48
CA SER A 13 -35.00 2.96 -10.03
C SER A 13 -34.78 1.82 -9.04
N VAL A 14 -34.35 0.66 -9.56
CA VAL A 14 -33.93 -0.49 -8.74
C VAL A 14 -32.66 -0.08 -8.00
N HIS A 15 -32.82 0.53 -6.84
CA HIS A 15 -31.76 0.63 -5.85
C HIS A 15 -31.58 -0.78 -5.28
N GLY A 16 -30.78 -1.61 -5.95
CA GLY A 16 -30.42 -2.92 -5.42
C GLY A 16 -29.87 -2.77 -4.01
N GLU A 17 -30.57 -3.31 -3.02
CA GLU A 17 -30.05 -3.44 -1.68
C GLU A 17 -28.75 -4.26 -1.75
N LEU A 18 -27.75 -3.87 -0.95
CA LEU A 18 -26.53 -4.67 -0.86
C LEU A 18 -26.87 -5.96 -0.11
N GLU A 19 -26.77 -7.09 -0.80
CA GLU A 19 -26.96 -8.39 -0.18
C GLU A 19 -25.82 -8.72 0.79
N VAL A 20 -26.16 -9.38 1.89
CA VAL A 20 -25.20 -9.85 2.89
C VAL A 20 -24.45 -11.07 2.33
N ASP A 21 -23.11 -11.01 2.23
CA ASP A 21 -22.30 -12.18 1.92
C ASP A 21 -22.43 -13.24 3.04
N PRO A 22 -23.00 -14.42 2.77
CA PRO A 22 -23.17 -15.47 3.78
C PRO A 22 -21.83 -16.06 4.24
N ASN A 23 -20.74 -15.84 3.50
CA ASN A 23 -19.41 -16.23 3.96
C ASN A 23 -18.80 -15.23 4.95
N GLY A 24 -19.39 -14.04 5.09
CA GLY A 24 -18.97 -12.99 6.00
C GLY A 24 -17.83 -12.09 5.50
N TYR A 25 -17.34 -11.27 6.43
CA TYR A 25 -16.51 -10.10 6.14
C TYR A 25 -15.21 -10.09 6.96
N ILE A 26 -14.18 -9.47 6.38
CA ILE A 26 -12.96 -9.09 7.09
C ILE A 26 -12.86 -7.57 7.10
N VAL A 27 -12.70 -7.02 8.30
CA VAL A 27 -12.51 -5.59 8.57
C VAL A 27 -11.19 -5.45 9.32
N TYR A 28 -10.40 -4.41 9.03
CA TYR A 28 -9.17 -4.17 9.79
C TYR A 28 -8.77 -2.70 9.79
N CYS A 29 -7.95 -2.30 10.78
CA CYS A 29 -7.27 -1.02 10.74
C CYS A 29 -5.90 -1.13 10.04
N PRO A 30 -5.57 -0.30 9.03
CA PRO A 30 -4.21 -0.17 8.49
C PRO A 30 -3.32 0.66 9.44
N CYS A 31 -3.28 0.27 10.71
CA CYS A 31 -2.74 1.03 11.83
C CYS A 31 -1.21 0.98 11.99
N MET A 32 -0.47 0.35 11.07
CA MET A 32 0.99 0.24 11.15
C MET A 32 1.69 1.03 10.04
N GLY A 33 2.43 2.07 10.42
CA GLY A 33 3.24 2.88 9.52
C GLY A 33 2.45 3.80 8.58
N ARG A 34 3.15 4.32 7.57
CA ARG A 34 2.59 5.26 6.55
C ARG A 34 2.11 4.48 5.32
N PHE A 35 1.70 5.21 4.28
CA PHE A 35 1.12 4.64 3.04
C PHE A 35 1.89 3.45 2.46
N GLY A 36 3.23 3.50 2.42
CA GLY A 36 4.06 2.38 1.97
C GLY A 36 3.83 1.10 2.78
N ASN A 37 3.80 1.18 4.11
CA ASN A 37 3.55 0.03 4.99
C ASN A 37 2.11 -0.48 4.84
N GLN A 38 1.15 0.44 4.80
CA GLN A 38 -0.27 0.13 4.65
C GLN A 38 -0.54 -0.60 3.33
N ALA A 39 0.05 -0.13 2.22
CA ALA A 39 -0.09 -0.76 0.91
C ALA A 39 0.58 -2.13 0.86
N ASP A 40 1.72 -2.32 1.54
CA ASP A 40 2.40 -3.61 1.64
C ASP A 40 1.53 -4.65 2.36
N GLN A 41 1.01 -4.28 3.53
CA GLN A 41 0.14 -5.16 4.33
C GLN A 41 -1.22 -5.39 3.67
N PHE A 42 -1.76 -4.42 2.93
CA PHE A 42 -2.99 -4.58 2.17
C PHE A 42 -2.92 -5.74 1.18
N LEU A 43 -1.77 -5.98 0.52
CA LEU A 43 -1.61 -7.13 -0.38
C LEU A 43 -1.76 -8.47 0.37
N GLY A 44 -1.20 -8.57 1.57
CA GLY A 44 -1.39 -9.76 2.41
C GLY A 44 -2.84 -9.91 2.88
N SER A 45 -3.50 -8.81 3.27
CA SER A 45 -4.91 -8.82 3.68
C SER A 45 -5.84 -9.25 2.54
N LEU A 46 -5.56 -8.85 1.30
CA LEU A 46 -6.29 -9.33 0.12
C LEU A 46 -6.16 -10.85 -0.04
N ALA A 47 -4.95 -11.37 0.08
CA ALA A 47 -4.70 -12.80 -0.01
C ALA A 47 -5.41 -13.56 1.10
N PHE A 48 -5.33 -13.08 2.35
CA PHE A 48 -5.97 -13.69 3.49
C PHE A 48 -7.49 -13.73 3.37
N ALA A 49 -8.13 -12.62 2.98
CA ALA A 49 -9.57 -12.58 2.75
C ALA A 49 -10.03 -13.54 1.66
N LYS A 50 -9.27 -13.63 0.56
CA LYS A 50 -9.54 -14.62 -0.49
C LYS A 50 -9.39 -16.05 0.04
N SER A 51 -8.34 -16.35 0.80
CA SER A 51 -8.11 -17.67 1.38
C SER A 51 -9.20 -18.08 2.38
N LEU A 52 -9.81 -17.15 3.09
CA LEU A 52 -10.98 -17.45 3.96
C LEU A 52 -12.32 -17.40 3.22
N ASN A 53 -12.33 -17.09 1.92
CA ASN A 53 -13.54 -16.83 1.14
C ASN A 53 -14.46 -15.80 1.81
N ARG A 54 -13.91 -14.72 2.37
CA ARG A 54 -14.67 -13.63 2.99
C ARG A 54 -14.57 -12.36 2.16
N THR A 55 -15.62 -11.54 2.18
CA THR A 55 -15.56 -10.20 1.56
C THR A 55 -14.61 -9.31 2.34
N LEU A 56 -13.63 -8.70 1.67
CA LEU A 56 -12.76 -7.71 2.32
C LEU A 56 -13.43 -6.34 2.33
N VAL A 57 -13.59 -5.77 3.53
CA VAL A 57 -13.98 -4.38 3.70
C VAL A 57 -12.73 -3.51 3.55
N LEU A 58 -12.67 -2.75 2.46
CA LEU A 58 -11.53 -1.90 2.10
C LEU A 58 -11.44 -0.74 3.09
N PRO A 59 -10.41 -0.69 3.95
CA PRO A 59 -10.29 0.40 4.92
C PRO A 59 -9.87 1.70 4.22
N PRO A 60 -10.20 2.87 4.81
CA PRO A 60 -9.55 4.11 4.40
C PRO A 60 -8.06 4.05 4.74
N TRP A 61 -7.25 4.75 3.94
CA TRP A 61 -5.84 4.99 4.21
C TRP A 61 -5.68 5.96 5.37
N ILE A 62 -4.62 5.79 6.16
CA ILE A 62 -4.31 6.66 7.30
C ILE A 62 -3.19 7.63 6.90
N GLU A 63 -3.49 8.92 6.97
CA GLU A 63 -2.53 9.99 6.73
C GLU A 63 -2.21 10.77 8.00
N TYR A 64 -0.93 10.97 8.29
CA TYR A 64 -0.44 11.65 9.50
C TYR A 64 -0.12 13.13 9.26
N ILE A 65 -0.83 13.78 8.32
CA ILE A 65 -0.63 15.21 7.99
C ILE A 65 -1.15 16.11 9.11
N LYS A 66 -2.22 15.69 9.80
CA LYS A 66 -2.85 16.42 10.91
C LYS A 66 -3.01 15.49 12.11
N HIS A 67 -3.17 16.07 13.30
CA HIS A 67 -3.54 15.35 14.51
C HIS A 67 -5.00 15.66 14.89
N PRO A 68 -5.87 14.64 15.09
CA PRO A 68 -5.61 13.21 14.87
C PRO A 68 -5.42 12.89 13.36
N SER A 69 -4.84 11.71 13.09
CA SER A 69 -4.56 11.24 11.71
C SER A 69 -5.84 11.21 10.86
N SER A 70 -5.74 11.51 9.57
CA SER A 70 -6.87 11.54 8.64
C SER A 70 -7.17 10.16 8.08
N ARG A 71 -8.46 9.88 7.80
CA ARG A 71 -8.93 8.65 7.15
C ARG A 71 -9.36 9.00 5.73
N VAL A 72 -8.57 8.60 4.75
CA VAL A 72 -8.81 8.89 3.34
C VAL A 72 -9.47 7.68 2.69
N PRO A 73 -10.69 7.79 2.12
CA PRO A 73 -11.38 6.66 1.52
C PRO A 73 -10.51 5.92 0.52
N PHE A 74 -10.56 4.58 0.53
CA PHE A 74 -9.73 3.74 -0.34
C PHE A 74 -9.77 4.19 -1.81
N ASN A 75 -10.97 4.50 -2.29
CA ASN A 75 -11.26 4.88 -3.67
C ASN A 75 -10.75 6.27 -4.08
N THR A 76 -10.19 7.04 -3.13
CA THR A 76 -9.51 8.31 -3.44
C THR A 76 -8.26 8.05 -4.28
N TYR A 77 -7.53 6.97 -3.97
CA TYR A 77 -6.24 6.65 -4.58
C TYR A 77 -6.32 5.50 -5.57
N PHE A 78 -7.20 4.53 -5.37
CA PHE A 78 -7.29 3.36 -6.25
C PHE A 78 -8.72 3.07 -6.71
N LYS A 79 -8.86 2.49 -7.89
CA LYS A 79 -10.14 1.97 -8.37
C LYS A 79 -10.53 0.73 -7.57
N VAL A 80 -11.83 0.59 -7.28
CA VAL A 80 -12.37 -0.60 -6.58
C VAL A 80 -12.64 -1.75 -7.56
N ALA A 81 -13.06 -1.44 -8.79
CA ALA A 81 -13.46 -2.45 -9.77
C ALA A 81 -12.37 -3.51 -10.09
N PRO A 82 -11.07 -3.16 -10.24
CA PRO A 82 -10.02 -4.15 -10.51
C PRO A 82 -9.85 -5.19 -9.38
N LEU A 83 -10.05 -4.80 -8.11
CA LEU A 83 -9.99 -5.71 -6.96
C LEU A 83 -11.10 -6.77 -7.01
N ARG A 84 -12.27 -6.43 -7.54
CA ARG A 84 -13.41 -7.37 -7.69
C ARG A 84 -13.11 -8.53 -8.62
N LYS A 85 -12.09 -8.40 -9.48
CA LYS A 85 -11.59 -9.51 -10.31
C LYS A 85 -10.82 -10.55 -9.48
N TYR A 86 -10.36 -10.19 -8.28
CA TYR A 86 -9.60 -11.08 -7.40
C TYR A 86 -10.44 -11.67 -6.26
N LEU A 87 -11.19 -10.84 -5.54
CA LEU A 87 -12.13 -11.27 -4.49
C LEU A 87 -13.30 -10.30 -4.36
N ARG A 88 -14.30 -10.66 -3.55
CA ARG A 88 -15.39 -9.76 -3.17
C ARG A 88 -14.87 -8.65 -2.25
N VAL A 89 -15.18 -7.40 -2.58
CA VAL A 89 -14.76 -6.23 -1.80
C VAL A 89 -15.86 -5.18 -1.70
N ILE A 90 -15.90 -4.47 -0.58
CA ILE A 90 -16.80 -3.35 -0.30
C ILE A 90 -16.01 -2.23 0.40
N LEU A 91 -16.36 -0.96 0.16
CA LEU A 91 -15.75 0.17 0.88
C LEU A 91 -16.20 0.17 2.34
N MET A 92 -15.31 0.49 3.28
CA MET A 92 -15.66 0.62 4.70
C MET A 92 -16.83 1.58 4.92
N GLU A 93 -16.84 2.72 4.23
CA GLU A 93 -17.92 3.71 4.33
C GLU A 93 -19.27 3.12 3.90
N GLN A 94 -19.26 2.25 2.87
CA GLN A 94 -20.48 1.58 2.40
C GLN A 94 -20.90 0.45 3.35
N PHE A 95 -19.95 -0.36 3.82
CA PHE A 95 -20.20 -1.43 4.79
C PHE A 95 -20.81 -0.87 6.08
N MET A 96 -20.20 0.15 6.65
CA MET A 96 -20.65 0.76 7.91
C MET A 96 -22.00 1.46 7.77
N LYS A 97 -22.30 2.05 6.60
CA LYS A 97 -23.58 2.72 6.36
C LYS A 97 -24.73 1.74 6.07
N LYS A 98 -24.47 0.69 5.29
CA LYS A 98 -25.54 -0.13 4.68
C LYS A 98 -25.70 -1.52 5.30
N LEU A 99 -24.63 -2.11 5.85
CA LEU A 99 -24.65 -3.50 6.33
C LEU A 99 -24.43 -3.59 7.84
N ALA A 100 -23.42 -2.88 8.36
CA ALA A 100 -23.06 -2.98 9.78
C ALA A 100 -24.23 -2.76 10.76
N PRO A 101 -25.21 -1.85 10.52
CA PRO A 101 -26.32 -1.68 11.47
C PRO A 101 -27.16 -2.95 11.68
N SER A 102 -27.29 -3.82 10.67
CA SER A 102 -28.08 -5.05 10.76
C SER A 102 -27.24 -6.27 11.11
N ILE A 103 -26.04 -6.41 10.53
CA ILE A 103 -25.23 -7.64 10.67
C ILE A 103 -24.08 -7.53 11.67
N TRP A 104 -23.78 -6.32 12.15
CA TRP A 104 -22.71 -6.04 13.11
C TRP A 104 -23.07 -4.85 14.03
N PRO A 105 -24.17 -4.97 14.77
CA PRO A 105 -24.74 -3.88 15.56
C PRO A 105 -23.82 -3.47 16.72
N LYS A 106 -24.04 -2.28 17.28
CA LYS A 106 -23.38 -1.84 18.52
C LYS A 106 -23.80 -2.77 19.68
N GLY A 107 -22.90 -3.06 20.60
CA GLY A 107 -23.18 -3.97 21.74
C GLY A 107 -22.78 -5.43 21.50
N ASP A 108 -22.36 -5.79 20.28
CA ASP A 108 -21.92 -7.14 19.93
C ASP A 108 -20.67 -7.18 19.02
N ARG A 109 -19.83 -6.13 19.08
CA ARG A 109 -18.66 -6.03 18.20
C ARG A 109 -17.43 -6.66 18.84
N THR A 110 -16.91 -7.71 18.21
CA THR A 110 -15.71 -8.42 18.68
C THR A 110 -14.45 -7.94 17.97
N ALA A 111 -13.44 -7.52 18.72
CA ALA A 111 -12.09 -7.21 18.20
C ALA A 111 -11.22 -8.46 18.14
N PHE A 112 -10.44 -8.62 17.07
CA PHE A 112 -9.53 -9.74 16.88
C PHE A 112 -8.07 -9.31 17.00
N CYS A 113 -7.30 -10.03 17.82
CA CYS A 113 -5.87 -9.85 18.00
C CYS A 113 -5.19 -11.18 18.34
N TYR A 114 -3.89 -11.30 18.10
CA TYR A 114 -3.18 -12.56 18.30
C TYR A 114 -3.18 -12.98 19.78
N SER A 115 -2.86 -12.03 20.65
CA SER A 115 -2.82 -12.16 22.10
C SER A 115 -3.26 -10.84 22.73
N ALA A 116 -3.51 -10.86 24.05
CA ALA A 116 -3.82 -9.65 24.80
C ALA A 116 -2.77 -8.56 24.55
N ARG A 117 -3.23 -7.33 24.31
CA ARG A 117 -2.36 -6.17 24.06
C ARG A 117 -2.16 -5.38 25.36
N HIS A 118 -0.94 -4.88 25.55
CA HIS A 118 -0.58 -4.07 26.71
C HIS A 118 -1.50 -2.84 26.86
N GLY A 119 -1.65 -2.36 28.10
CA GLY A 119 -2.43 -1.16 28.41
C GLY A 119 -3.90 -1.40 28.75
N SER A 120 -4.41 -2.63 28.62
CA SER A 120 -5.75 -3.00 29.09
C SER A 120 -5.76 -3.31 30.59
N SER A 121 -6.79 -2.85 31.31
CA SER A 121 -7.09 -3.29 32.68
C SER A 121 -7.54 -4.75 32.74
N ASP A 122 -8.14 -5.24 31.65
CA ASP A 122 -8.54 -6.63 31.47
C ASP A 122 -7.43 -7.43 30.80
N LYS A 123 -7.04 -8.55 31.42
CA LYS A 123 -5.91 -9.39 31.00
C LYS A 123 -6.11 -10.08 29.64
N ASP A 124 -7.33 -10.11 29.11
CA ASP A 124 -7.70 -10.79 27.86
C ASP A 124 -8.23 -9.85 26.76
N SER A 125 -7.82 -8.57 26.79
CA SER A 125 -8.32 -7.58 25.83
C SER A 125 -7.37 -7.31 24.66
N CYS A 126 -7.96 -7.08 23.50
CA CYS A 126 -7.26 -6.59 22.32
C CYS A 126 -6.90 -5.10 22.38
N ASN A 127 -7.43 -4.35 23.35
CA ASN A 127 -7.18 -2.91 23.51
C ASN A 127 -7.24 -2.15 22.17
N ALA A 128 -8.29 -2.42 21.38
CA ALA A 128 -8.33 -2.19 19.94
C ALA A 128 -8.28 -0.70 19.52
N LYS A 129 -8.56 0.20 20.46
CA LYS A 129 -8.65 1.64 20.26
C LYS A 129 -7.53 2.43 20.96
N ASP A 130 -6.57 1.75 21.58
CA ASP A 130 -5.53 2.43 22.34
C ASP A 130 -4.48 3.12 21.45
N GLY A 131 -4.28 4.41 21.70
CA GLY A 131 -3.35 5.26 20.96
C GLY A 131 -3.79 5.68 19.56
N ASN A 132 -2.88 6.37 18.87
CA ASN A 132 -3.04 6.84 17.50
C ASN A 132 -2.18 5.95 16.56
N PRO A 133 -2.74 5.38 15.48
CA PRO A 133 -4.03 5.73 14.87
C PRO A 133 -5.23 4.84 15.24
N PHE A 134 -5.07 3.91 16.17
CA PHE A 134 -6.09 2.92 16.54
C PHE A 134 -7.44 3.53 16.92
N GLY A 135 -7.48 4.35 17.99
CA GLY A 135 -8.72 4.99 18.44
C GLY A 135 -9.38 5.84 17.36
N PRO A 136 -8.67 6.85 16.82
CA PRO A 136 -9.22 7.72 15.78
C PRO A 136 -9.74 7.00 14.53
N PHE A 137 -9.14 5.87 14.15
CA PHE A 137 -9.62 5.06 13.02
C PHE A 137 -11.01 4.47 13.30
N TRP A 138 -11.18 3.79 14.44
CA TRP A 138 -12.46 3.15 14.79
C TRP A 138 -13.53 4.18 15.16
N ASP A 139 -13.15 5.27 15.83
CA ASP A 139 -14.04 6.39 16.17
C ASP A 139 -14.66 7.04 14.94
N HIS A 140 -13.91 7.11 13.83
CA HIS A 140 -14.40 7.67 12.57
C HIS A 140 -15.68 7.00 12.06
N PHE A 141 -15.86 5.72 12.39
CA PHE A 141 -16.99 4.91 11.98
C PHE A 141 -17.97 4.62 13.13
N GLY A 142 -17.77 5.24 14.30
CA GLY A 142 -18.57 4.96 15.50
C GLY A 142 -18.46 3.50 15.94
N ILE A 143 -17.24 2.95 15.88
CA ILE A 143 -16.93 1.57 16.29
C ILE A 143 -16.33 1.57 17.69
N ASP A 144 -17.07 0.99 18.61
CA ASP A 144 -16.61 0.49 19.90
C ASP A 144 -16.65 -1.05 19.87
N PHE A 145 -15.78 -1.68 20.64
CA PHE A 145 -15.69 -3.13 20.74
C PHE A 145 -16.15 -3.58 22.12
N ASP A 146 -17.07 -4.53 22.13
CA ASP A 146 -17.69 -5.08 23.33
C ASP A 146 -16.96 -6.34 23.83
N LYS A 147 -16.25 -7.02 22.92
CA LYS A 147 -15.56 -8.30 23.18
C LYS A 147 -14.18 -8.32 22.51
N SER A 148 -13.30 -9.17 23.02
CA SER A 148 -12.01 -9.49 22.41
C SER A 148 -11.92 -10.99 22.10
N GLU A 149 -11.40 -11.33 20.93
CA GLU A 149 -11.12 -12.69 20.50
C GLU A 149 -9.62 -12.83 20.26
N LEU A 150 -8.98 -13.65 21.10
CA LEU A 150 -7.56 -13.97 21.00
C LEU A 150 -7.39 -15.19 20.08
N PHE A 151 -6.85 -14.98 18.89
CA PHE A 151 -6.79 -16.04 17.88
C PHE A 151 -5.55 -16.91 17.93
N ALA A 152 -4.60 -16.67 18.85
CA ALA A 152 -3.48 -17.58 19.06
C ALA A 152 -3.98 -19.04 19.26
N PRO A 153 -3.27 -20.05 18.70
CA PRO A 153 -1.99 -19.96 17.98
C PRO A 153 -2.18 -19.93 16.45
N LEU A 154 -3.20 -19.22 15.94
CA LEU A 154 -3.41 -19.07 14.49
C LEU A 154 -2.52 -17.97 13.89
N HIS A 155 -2.09 -18.18 12.65
CA HIS A 155 -1.26 -17.26 11.87
C HIS A 155 -1.91 -16.95 10.52
N TYR A 156 -1.49 -15.85 9.90
CA TYR A 156 -2.03 -15.39 8.61
C TYR A 156 -1.38 -16.07 7.39
N ASP A 157 -0.88 -17.31 7.54
CA ASP A 157 -0.12 -17.95 6.48
C ASP A 157 -1.02 -18.53 5.39
N THR A 158 -1.20 -17.78 4.32
CA THR A 158 -2.08 -18.15 3.20
C THR A 158 -1.58 -19.32 2.35
N GLU A 159 -0.30 -19.72 2.48
CA GLU A 159 0.25 -20.86 1.74
C GLU A 159 0.00 -22.20 2.46
N SER A 160 -0.32 -22.16 3.75
CA SER A 160 -0.63 -23.35 4.53
C SER A 160 -2.13 -23.66 4.45
N ALA A 161 -2.50 -24.66 3.65
CA ALA A 161 -3.88 -25.13 3.55
C ALA A 161 -4.43 -25.58 4.91
N HIS A 162 -3.59 -26.20 5.74
CA HIS A 162 -3.91 -26.58 7.11
C HIS A 162 -4.24 -25.35 7.97
N GLU A 163 -3.43 -24.29 7.90
CA GLU A 163 -3.67 -23.07 8.69
C GLU A 163 -4.97 -22.37 8.27
N ILE A 164 -5.22 -22.28 6.97
CA ILE A 164 -6.46 -21.73 6.42
C ILE A 164 -7.68 -22.56 6.84
N GLN A 165 -7.57 -23.89 6.87
CA GLN A 165 -8.65 -24.75 7.34
C GLN A 165 -8.95 -24.50 8.83
N ARG A 166 -7.91 -24.40 9.68
CA ARG A 166 -8.10 -24.07 11.10
C ARG A 166 -8.80 -22.73 11.32
N TRP A 167 -8.52 -21.71 10.50
CA TRP A 167 -9.26 -20.45 10.53
C TRP A 167 -10.74 -20.63 10.20
N ARG A 168 -11.06 -21.40 9.15
CA ARG A 168 -12.44 -21.66 8.72
C ARG A 168 -13.23 -22.48 9.74
N ASP A 169 -12.59 -23.46 10.36
CA ASP A 169 -13.20 -24.32 11.38
C ASP A 169 -13.48 -23.55 12.68
N LYS A 170 -12.53 -22.70 13.11
CA LYS A 170 -12.67 -21.93 14.34
C LYS A 170 -13.64 -20.75 14.20
N TYR A 171 -13.60 -20.06 13.06
CA TYR A 171 -14.33 -18.81 12.82
C TYR A 171 -15.32 -18.97 11.67
N THR A 172 -16.37 -19.73 11.93
CA THR A 172 -17.45 -19.97 10.97
C THR A 172 -18.31 -18.71 10.76
N PRO A 173 -18.89 -18.50 9.55
CA PRO A 173 -19.67 -17.28 9.26
C PRO A 173 -20.98 -17.13 10.06
N ASP A 174 -21.58 -18.22 10.53
CA ASP A 174 -22.79 -18.23 11.35
C ASP A 174 -22.56 -17.63 12.74
N LYS A 175 -21.37 -17.85 13.31
CA LYS A 175 -20.99 -17.30 14.62
C LYS A 175 -20.20 -16.00 14.52
N TYR A 176 -19.33 -15.91 13.52
CA TYR A 176 -18.44 -14.77 13.30
C TYR A 176 -18.61 -14.24 11.88
N LEU A 177 -19.72 -13.54 11.65
CA LEU A 177 -20.01 -12.96 10.35
C LEU A 177 -19.02 -11.83 9.99
N VAL A 178 -18.49 -11.11 10.99
CA VAL A 178 -17.48 -10.05 10.80
C VAL A 178 -16.23 -10.35 11.65
N LEU A 179 -15.09 -10.52 10.99
CA LEU A 179 -13.78 -10.63 11.63
C LEU A 179 -13.11 -9.25 11.63
N ALA A 180 -13.13 -8.54 12.76
CA ALA A 180 -12.62 -7.17 12.88
C ALA A 180 -11.24 -7.13 13.57
N PHE A 181 -10.17 -7.09 12.77
CA PHE A 181 -8.79 -7.14 13.26
C PHE A 181 -8.26 -5.76 13.67
N VAL A 182 -7.58 -5.71 14.82
CA VAL A 182 -6.95 -4.48 15.33
C VAL A 182 -5.84 -3.94 14.42
N GLY A 183 -5.27 -4.79 13.57
CA GLY A 183 -4.27 -4.46 12.57
C GLY A 183 -4.45 -5.33 11.32
N PRO A 184 -3.65 -5.13 10.26
CA PRO A 184 -3.80 -5.90 9.04
C PRO A 184 -3.54 -7.40 9.29
N PRO A 185 -4.41 -8.32 8.82
CA PRO A 185 -4.17 -9.76 8.90
C PRO A 185 -3.15 -10.21 7.84
N ALA A 186 -1.92 -9.67 7.94
CA ALA A 186 -0.88 -9.78 6.94
C ALA A 186 0.52 -9.66 7.56
N SER A 187 1.50 -10.30 6.91
CA SER A 187 2.92 -10.08 7.21
C SER A 187 3.39 -8.70 6.75
N PHE A 188 4.45 -8.20 7.39
CA PHE A 188 5.21 -7.06 6.93
C PHE A 188 6.71 -7.35 7.06
N PRO A 189 7.51 -7.21 5.99
CA PRO A 189 7.09 -6.88 4.62
C PRO A 189 6.17 -7.93 4.01
N VAL A 190 5.51 -7.55 2.91
CA VAL A 190 4.66 -8.43 2.11
C VAL A 190 5.44 -9.68 1.68
N LYS A 191 4.81 -10.86 1.75
CA LYS A 191 5.45 -12.11 1.33
C LYS A 191 5.65 -12.15 -0.20
N LYS A 192 6.68 -12.88 -0.67
CA LYS A 192 7.08 -12.95 -2.08
C LYS A 192 5.93 -13.33 -3.02
N HIS A 193 5.13 -14.31 -2.64
CA HIS A 193 4.00 -14.80 -3.43
C HIS A 193 2.78 -13.87 -3.39
N HIS A 194 2.76 -12.80 -2.60
CA HIS A 194 1.69 -11.80 -2.63
C HIS A 194 2.04 -10.58 -3.49
N LEU A 195 3.29 -10.43 -3.94
CA LEU A 195 3.74 -9.28 -4.75
C LEU A 195 2.92 -9.09 -6.03
N TYR A 196 2.48 -10.18 -6.67
CA TYR A 196 1.70 -10.14 -7.91
C TYR A 196 0.33 -9.47 -7.73
N LEU A 197 -0.18 -9.36 -6.49
CA LEU A 197 -1.48 -8.76 -6.19
C LEU A 197 -1.50 -7.25 -6.44
N GLN A 198 -0.34 -6.62 -6.57
CA GLN A 198 -0.23 -5.22 -6.99
C GLN A 198 -0.94 -4.98 -8.34
N LYS A 199 -1.13 -6.01 -9.19
CA LYS A 199 -1.81 -5.88 -10.49
C LYS A 199 -3.30 -5.52 -10.38
N TYR A 200 -3.89 -5.70 -9.20
CA TYR A 200 -5.28 -5.34 -8.93
C TYR A 200 -5.42 -3.95 -8.29
N LEU A 201 -4.31 -3.27 -7.98
CA LEU A 201 -4.31 -1.87 -7.65
C LEU A 201 -4.17 -1.08 -8.95
N GLU A 202 -5.16 -0.25 -9.27
CA GLU A 202 -5.07 0.71 -10.38
C GLU A 202 -5.36 2.08 -9.81
N TRP A 203 -4.54 3.08 -10.13
CA TRP A 203 -4.76 4.46 -9.67
C TRP A 203 -6.16 4.95 -10.03
N SER A 204 -6.77 5.73 -9.15
CA SER A 204 -8.02 6.44 -9.44
C SER A 204 -7.81 7.38 -10.64
N ASP A 205 -8.88 7.66 -11.38
CA ASP A 205 -8.78 8.52 -12.57
C ASP A 205 -8.21 9.90 -12.22
N ASN A 206 -8.55 10.43 -11.05
CA ASN A 206 -8.00 11.68 -10.53
C ASN A 206 -6.47 11.63 -10.35
N ILE A 207 -5.92 10.58 -9.72
CA ILE A 207 -4.46 10.46 -9.54
C ILE A 207 -3.77 10.26 -10.89
N ASN A 208 -4.32 9.38 -11.74
CA ASN A 208 -3.74 9.09 -13.05
C ASN A 208 -3.72 10.33 -13.96
N GLN A 209 -4.82 11.07 -14.04
CA GLN A 209 -4.92 12.31 -14.82
C GLN A 209 -3.97 13.40 -14.31
N LYS A 210 -3.80 13.56 -12.99
CA LYS A 210 -2.84 14.52 -12.43
C LYS A 210 -1.41 14.17 -12.82
N ALA A 211 -1.04 12.90 -12.76
CA ALA A 211 0.28 12.43 -13.17
C ALA A 211 0.51 12.63 -14.68
N GLU A 212 -0.47 12.30 -15.52
CA GLU A 212 -0.39 12.47 -16.98
C GLU A 212 -0.26 13.94 -17.38
N LYS A 213 -1.14 14.82 -16.87
CA LYS A 213 -1.05 16.27 -17.10
C LYS A 213 0.29 16.85 -16.65
N PHE A 214 0.83 16.37 -15.52
CA PHE A 214 2.14 16.80 -15.06
C PHE A 214 3.25 16.39 -16.03
N ILE A 215 3.25 15.13 -16.49
CA ILE A 215 4.23 14.61 -17.45
C ILE A 215 4.14 15.39 -18.76
N GLU A 216 2.94 15.49 -19.36
CA GLU A 216 2.72 16.17 -20.64
C GLU A 216 3.19 17.62 -20.65
N LYS A 217 2.92 18.36 -19.56
CA LYS A 217 3.28 19.77 -19.46
C LYS A 217 4.76 20.00 -19.18
N ASN A 218 5.40 19.11 -18.43
CA ASN A 218 6.68 19.43 -17.78
C ASN A 218 7.84 18.51 -18.15
N ILE A 219 7.59 17.33 -18.71
CA ILE A 219 8.59 16.27 -18.88
C ILE A 219 8.80 15.98 -20.37
N GLU A 220 10.02 16.21 -20.85
CA GLU A 220 10.47 15.70 -22.14
C GLU A 220 11.00 14.27 -21.97
N ARG A 221 10.46 13.34 -22.76
CA ARG A 221 10.87 11.92 -22.77
C ARG A 221 12.13 11.70 -23.64
N PRO A 222 12.94 10.66 -23.34
CA PRO A 222 12.82 9.77 -22.20
C PRO A 222 13.23 10.46 -20.88
N PHE A 223 12.65 10.03 -19.77
CA PHE A 223 12.94 10.56 -18.44
C PHE A 223 13.23 9.48 -17.41
N VAL A 224 14.13 9.80 -16.49
CA VAL A 224 14.43 8.96 -15.32
C VAL A 224 13.59 9.46 -14.15
N GLY A 225 12.83 8.58 -13.52
CA GLY A 225 12.18 8.86 -12.24
C GLY A 225 13.08 8.42 -11.10
N ILE A 226 13.25 9.25 -10.07
CA ILE A 226 14.03 8.88 -8.89
C ILE A 226 13.23 9.09 -7.62
N HIS A 227 13.41 8.17 -6.66
CA HIS A 227 12.89 8.32 -5.31
C HIS A 227 14.03 8.45 -4.31
N LEU A 228 14.14 9.61 -3.69
CA LEU A 228 15.08 9.92 -2.62
C LEU A 228 14.36 9.87 -1.29
N ARG A 229 14.72 8.91 -0.45
CA ARG A 229 14.23 8.80 0.93
C ARG A 229 15.34 9.29 1.87
N THR A 230 15.37 10.60 2.10
CA THR A 230 16.47 11.33 2.75
C THR A 230 16.03 12.11 3.99
N GLY A 231 14.82 11.85 4.51
CA GLY A 231 14.36 12.40 5.77
C GLY A 231 15.15 11.91 6.98
N GLU A 232 15.20 12.73 8.02
CA GLU A 232 15.93 12.45 9.26
C GLU A 232 15.41 11.20 9.99
N ASP A 233 14.09 10.95 9.92
CA ASP A 233 13.48 9.73 10.46
C ASP A 233 14.01 8.47 9.77
N PHE A 234 14.25 8.56 8.45
CA PHE A 234 14.78 7.46 7.68
C PHE A 234 16.29 7.28 7.88
N LYS A 235 17.04 8.37 8.04
CA LYS A 235 18.47 8.33 8.38
C LYS A 235 18.70 7.51 9.65
N ARG A 236 17.94 7.79 10.72
CA ARG A 236 18.00 7.02 11.98
C ARG A 236 17.65 5.56 11.79
N ALA A 237 16.67 5.24 10.94
CA ALA A 237 16.38 3.84 10.64
C ALA A 237 17.57 3.15 9.94
N CYS A 238 18.26 3.84 9.04
CA CYS A 238 19.42 3.32 8.32
C CYS A 238 20.65 3.07 9.22
N GLU A 239 20.77 3.73 10.37
CA GLU A 239 21.84 3.47 11.36
C GLU A 239 21.80 2.03 11.92
N HIS A 240 20.66 1.34 11.80
CA HIS A 240 20.47 -0.04 12.29
C HIS A 240 20.55 -1.12 11.19
N ILE A 241 20.92 -0.75 9.96
CA ILE A 241 20.80 -1.65 8.81
C ILE A 241 21.70 -2.90 8.91
N ASP A 242 22.85 -2.78 9.56
CA ASP A 242 23.78 -3.90 9.77
C ASP A 242 23.20 -4.98 10.70
N GLN A 243 22.36 -4.57 11.65
CA GLN A 243 21.70 -5.48 12.59
C GLN A 243 20.40 -6.06 12.02
N THR A 244 19.81 -5.38 11.04
CA THR A 244 18.49 -5.73 10.46
C THR A 244 18.53 -5.65 8.93
N PRO A 245 19.32 -6.50 8.25
CA PRO A 245 19.59 -6.36 6.81
C PRO A 245 18.34 -6.54 5.93
N THR A 246 17.29 -7.20 6.44
CA THR A 246 16.01 -7.41 5.76
C THR A 246 14.94 -6.40 6.19
N MET A 247 15.32 -5.26 6.78
CA MET A 247 14.40 -4.25 7.28
C MET A 247 13.49 -3.72 6.17
N PHE A 248 12.22 -3.49 6.52
CA PHE A 248 11.21 -2.90 5.65
C PHE A 248 11.17 -3.62 4.29
N ALA A 249 11.42 -2.91 3.18
CA ALA A 249 11.31 -3.47 1.84
C ALA A 249 12.63 -3.98 1.25
N ALA A 250 13.71 -4.12 2.04
CA ALA A 250 15.04 -4.49 1.54
C ALA A 250 15.06 -5.76 0.66
N ALA A 251 14.15 -6.72 0.93
CA ALA A 251 13.98 -7.93 0.14
C ALA A 251 13.70 -7.67 -1.36
N GLN A 252 13.21 -6.49 -1.76
CA GLN A 252 13.02 -6.13 -3.17
C GLN A 252 14.33 -6.00 -3.95
N CYS A 253 15.45 -5.84 -3.24
CA CYS A 253 16.80 -5.78 -3.81
C CYS A 253 17.57 -7.05 -3.51
N ILE A 254 17.72 -7.38 -2.23
CA ILE A 254 18.61 -8.46 -1.79
C ILE A 254 17.95 -9.85 -1.84
N GLY A 255 16.64 -9.92 -2.10
CA GLY A 255 15.88 -11.16 -2.05
C GLY A 255 15.38 -11.51 -0.65
N TYR A 256 14.42 -12.42 -0.56
CA TYR A 256 13.76 -12.76 0.71
C TYR A 256 14.64 -13.60 1.64
N ARG A 257 15.73 -14.16 1.11
CA ARG A 257 16.76 -14.93 1.82
C ARG A 257 18.15 -14.30 1.66
N GLN A 258 18.22 -13.03 1.26
CA GLN A 258 19.46 -12.32 0.97
C GLN A 258 20.27 -12.95 -0.20
N GLU A 259 19.59 -13.64 -1.11
CA GLU A 259 20.19 -14.37 -2.22
C GLU A 259 20.94 -13.47 -3.23
N PHE A 260 20.63 -12.18 -3.29
CA PHE A 260 21.24 -11.22 -4.24
C PHE A 260 22.29 -10.29 -3.61
N GLY A 261 22.60 -10.45 -2.31
CA GLY A 261 23.64 -9.70 -1.63
C GLY A 261 23.24 -9.23 -0.22
N LYS A 262 24.07 -8.36 0.35
CA LYS A 262 23.84 -7.75 1.66
C LYS A 262 23.38 -6.31 1.48
N THR A 263 22.51 -5.84 2.36
CA THR A 263 22.16 -4.42 2.43
C THR A 263 23.35 -3.61 2.93
N THR A 264 23.56 -2.43 2.37
CA THR A 264 24.61 -1.49 2.77
C THR A 264 24.02 -0.15 3.19
N GLU A 265 24.78 0.66 3.91
CA GLU A 265 24.39 2.02 4.27
C GLU A 265 24.06 2.86 3.03
N GLU A 266 24.88 2.81 1.97
CA GLU A 266 24.62 3.56 0.73
C GLU A 266 23.35 3.09 -0.02
N MET A 267 22.92 1.83 0.14
CA MET A 267 21.63 1.37 -0.39
C MET A 267 20.45 1.96 0.40
N CYS A 268 20.65 2.18 1.70
CA CYS A 268 19.64 2.71 2.62
C CYS A 268 19.59 4.24 2.58
N TYR A 269 20.72 4.93 2.73
CA TYR A 269 20.82 6.38 2.77
C TYR A 269 21.96 6.85 1.86
N PRO A 270 21.71 6.93 0.53
CA PRO A 270 22.76 7.19 -0.45
C PRO A 270 23.33 8.60 -0.33
N SER A 271 24.64 8.72 -0.46
CA SER A 271 25.33 10.01 -0.49
C SER A 271 25.06 10.79 -1.79
N PRO A 272 25.17 12.14 -1.80
CA PRO A 272 25.00 12.93 -3.02
C PRO A 272 25.91 12.49 -4.20
N PRO A 273 27.19 12.08 -3.98
CA PRO A 273 28.01 11.51 -5.04
C PRO A 273 27.44 10.21 -5.63
N THR A 274 26.96 9.30 -4.78
CA THR A 274 26.29 8.04 -5.22
C THR A 274 25.07 8.34 -6.06
N VAL A 275 24.16 9.19 -5.56
CA VAL A 275 22.95 9.60 -6.29
C VAL A 275 23.33 10.21 -7.65
N THR A 276 24.30 11.12 -7.67
CA THR A 276 24.73 11.80 -8.90
C THR A 276 25.31 10.81 -9.91
N LYS A 277 26.11 9.85 -9.45
CA LYS A 277 26.71 8.81 -10.29
C LYS A 277 25.63 7.91 -10.91
N ASP A 278 24.76 7.34 -10.09
CA ASP A 278 23.74 6.38 -10.54
C ASP A 278 22.74 7.04 -11.51
N VAL A 279 22.33 8.28 -11.23
CA VAL A 279 21.48 9.07 -12.16
C VAL A 279 22.21 9.34 -13.47
N LYS A 280 23.50 9.74 -13.42
CA LYS A 280 24.29 10.04 -14.62
C LYS A 280 24.49 8.82 -15.51
N GLU A 281 24.66 7.62 -14.93
CA GLU A 281 24.74 6.37 -15.68
C GLU A 281 23.46 6.14 -16.50
N TRP A 282 22.28 6.26 -15.88
CA TRP A 282 20.99 6.04 -16.56
C TRP A 282 20.60 7.16 -17.53
N VAL A 283 20.89 8.42 -17.19
CA VAL A 283 20.70 9.56 -18.10
C VAL A 283 21.48 9.33 -19.39
N LYS A 284 22.75 8.89 -19.31
CA LYS A 284 23.56 8.58 -20.48
C LYS A 284 23.00 7.38 -21.25
N LYS A 285 22.67 6.29 -20.56
CA LYS A 285 22.15 5.05 -21.16
C LYS A 285 20.86 5.30 -21.96
N LEU A 286 19.95 6.12 -21.43
CA LEU A 286 18.68 6.44 -22.08
C LEU A 286 18.73 7.68 -22.98
N LYS A 287 19.82 8.46 -22.95
CA LYS A 287 19.84 9.84 -23.48
C LYS A 287 18.69 10.68 -22.91
N ALA A 288 18.40 10.49 -21.61
CA ALA A 288 17.28 11.12 -20.94
C ALA A 288 17.42 12.65 -20.91
N LYS A 289 16.30 13.34 -21.13
CA LYS A 289 16.21 14.80 -21.15
C LYS A 289 15.80 15.37 -19.81
N THR A 290 14.99 14.59 -19.08
CA THR A 290 14.41 14.99 -17.81
C THR A 290 14.72 13.95 -16.73
N VAL A 291 14.94 14.42 -15.50
CA VAL A 291 14.94 13.60 -14.29
C VAL A 291 13.84 14.13 -13.37
N PHE A 292 12.85 13.28 -13.09
CA PHE A 292 11.80 13.59 -12.12
C PHE A 292 12.23 13.12 -10.73
N VAL A 293 12.17 14.01 -9.74
CA VAL A 293 12.62 13.77 -8.37
C VAL A 293 11.45 13.75 -7.42
N ALA A 294 11.16 12.58 -6.84
CA ALA A 294 10.29 12.44 -5.68
C ALA A 294 11.16 12.32 -4.43
N THR A 295 10.90 13.14 -3.41
CA THR A 295 11.65 13.10 -2.14
C THR A 295 10.78 13.50 -0.97
N ASP A 296 11.10 12.95 0.19
CA ASP A 296 10.54 13.33 1.49
C ASP A 296 11.30 14.47 2.16
N SER A 297 12.50 14.82 1.67
CA SER A 297 13.34 15.86 2.26
C SER A 297 14.28 16.48 1.21
N LYS A 298 15.57 16.11 1.22
CA LYS A 298 16.60 16.68 0.33
C LYS A 298 16.44 16.12 -1.09
N ASP A 299 16.56 16.98 -2.10
CA ASP A 299 16.36 16.60 -3.52
C ASP A 299 17.66 16.44 -4.32
N PHE A 300 18.77 16.98 -3.82
CA PHE A 300 20.08 17.00 -4.47
C PHE A 300 20.07 17.59 -5.90
N ILE A 301 19.07 18.40 -6.25
CA ILE A 301 18.92 18.93 -7.62
C ILE A 301 20.09 19.82 -8.00
N ASP A 302 20.57 20.68 -7.10
CA ASP A 302 21.70 21.56 -7.39
C ASP A 302 22.98 20.79 -7.70
N THR A 303 23.26 19.74 -6.92
CA THR A 303 24.42 18.86 -7.11
C THR A 303 24.34 18.13 -8.45
N MET A 304 23.17 17.54 -8.75
CA MET A 304 22.97 16.81 -10.00
C MET A 304 23.01 17.74 -11.23
N SER A 305 22.41 18.94 -11.14
CA SER A 305 22.37 19.92 -12.22
C SER A 305 23.77 20.45 -12.58
N LYS A 306 24.65 20.64 -11.58
CA LYS A 306 26.05 20.98 -11.82
C LYS A 306 26.79 19.89 -12.59
N ALA A 307 26.51 18.62 -12.29
CA ALA A 307 27.14 17.46 -12.94
C ALA A 307 26.56 17.12 -14.32
N MET A 308 25.32 17.56 -14.62
CA MET A 308 24.54 17.19 -15.80
C MET A 308 23.80 18.39 -16.40
N LYS A 309 24.55 19.42 -16.85
CA LYS A 309 24.02 20.72 -17.30
C LYS A 309 22.97 20.68 -18.42
N LYS A 310 22.89 19.60 -19.20
CA LYS A 310 21.95 19.44 -20.33
C LYS A 310 20.65 18.71 -19.95
N VAL A 311 20.47 18.37 -18.68
CA VAL A 311 19.34 17.60 -18.18
C VAL A 311 18.47 18.50 -17.32
N LYS A 312 17.15 18.45 -17.54
CA LYS A 312 16.18 19.13 -16.71
C LYS A 312 15.87 18.29 -15.47
N PHE A 313 16.07 18.85 -14.28
CA PHE A 313 15.64 18.23 -13.02
C PHE A 313 14.35 18.89 -12.56
N ILE A 314 13.36 18.09 -12.18
CA ILE A 314 12.03 18.62 -11.84
C ILE A 314 11.33 17.84 -10.73
N ARG A 315 10.54 18.55 -9.94
CA ARG A 315 9.68 18.02 -8.86
C ARG A 315 8.24 18.47 -9.08
N GLN A 316 7.30 17.81 -8.41
CA GLN A 316 5.97 18.40 -8.25
C GLN A 316 6.05 19.75 -7.52
N PRO A 317 5.27 20.76 -7.92
CA PRO A 317 5.14 22.00 -7.17
C PRO A 317 4.47 21.73 -5.82
N SER A 318 4.77 22.57 -4.83
CA SER A 318 4.12 22.52 -3.52
C SER A 318 2.68 23.07 -3.58
N PRO A 319 1.71 22.47 -2.86
CA PRO A 319 1.84 21.22 -2.11
C PRO A 319 1.88 19.99 -3.05
N SER A 320 2.91 19.16 -2.90
CA SER A 320 3.03 17.92 -3.68
C SER A 320 2.11 16.84 -3.15
N SER A 321 1.67 15.94 -4.03
CA SER A 321 0.93 14.74 -3.63
C SER A 321 1.84 13.51 -3.74
N PRO A 322 2.10 12.77 -2.65
CA PRO A 322 2.93 11.57 -2.71
C PRO A 322 2.31 10.48 -3.60
N HIS A 323 0.99 10.42 -3.69
CA HIS A 323 0.29 9.50 -4.59
C HIS A 323 0.51 9.84 -6.07
N VAL A 324 0.55 11.14 -6.39
CA VAL A 324 0.91 11.60 -7.75
C VAL A 324 2.39 11.37 -8.03
N ASP A 325 3.29 11.49 -7.03
CA ASP A 325 4.71 11.14 -7.20
C ASP A 325 4.85 9.67 -7.60
N LEU A 326 4.18 8.75 -6.88
CA LEU A 326 4.19 7.32 -7.20
C LEU A 326 3.70 7.03 -8.62
N ALA A 327 2.61 7.69 -9.04
CA ALA A 327 2.05 7.52 -10.38
C ALA A 327 2.99 8.07 -11.48
N ILE A 328 3.69 9.18 -11.24
CA ILE A 328 4.70 9.71 -12.17
C ILE A 328 5.91 8.76 -12.24
N LEU A 329 6.41 8.28 -11.09
CA LEU A 329 7.54 7.35 -11.03
C LEU A 329 7.24 6.04 -11.75
N GLN A 330 6.02 5.49 -11.60
CA GLN A 330 5.56 4.32 -12.37
C GLN A 330 5.62 4.55 -13.89
N LYS A 331 5.33 5.78 -14.35
CA LYS A 331 5.33 6.16 -15.78
C LYS A 331 6.71 6.54 -16.35
N SER A 332 7.77 6.53 -15.55
CA SER A 332 9.15 6.81 -15.99
C SER A 332 9.70 5.79 -16.98
N ASP A 333 10.62 6.18 -17.83
CA ASP A 333 11.28 5.27 -18.77
C ASP A 333 12.28 4.36 -18.02
N HIS A 334 12.95 4.91 -17.00
CA HIS A 334 13.66 4.13 -15.98
C HIS A 334 13.43 4.72 -14.59
N PHE A 335 13.32 3.85 -13.59
CA PHE A 335 13.12 4.23 -12.19
C PHE A 335 14.33 3.85 -11.34
N ILE A 336 14.87 4.79 -10.55
CA ILE A 336 15.86 4.50 -9.52
C ILE A 336 15.23 4.71 -8.14
N GLY A 337 15.19 3.64 -7.35
CA GLY A 337 14.52 3.62 -6.07
C GLY A 337 15.44 3.39 -4.88
N ASN A 338 14.89 3.56 -3.68
CA ASN A 338 15.53 3.17 -2.43
C ASN A 338 15.12 1.74 -2.03
N CYS A 339 16.10 0.84 -1.83
CA CYS A 339 15.87 -0.58 -1.53
C CYS A 339 15.05 -0.82 -0.25
N ILE A 340 15.22 0.03 0.76
CA ILE A 340 14.68 -0.18 2.10
C ILE A 340 13.26 0.40 2.18
N SER A 341 12.96 1.43 1.40
CA SER A 341 11.67 2.12 1.44
C SER A 341 10.52 1.29 0.86
N THR A 342 9.45 1.13 1.65
CA THR A 342 8.17 0.55 1.19
C THR A 342 7.43 1.47 0.21
N PHE A 343 7.73 2.77 0.20
CA PHE A 343 7.20 3.69 -0.81
C PHE A 343 7.79 3.40 -2.20
N THR A 344 9.10 3.14 -2.28
CA THR A 344 9.75 2.60 -3.49
C THR A 344 9.10 1.29 -3.93
N ALA A 345 8.80 0.40 -2.98
CA ALA A 345 8.32 -0.94 -3.28
C ALA A 345 6.99 -0.92 -4.05
N ILE A 346 6.13 0.07 -3.81
CA ILE A 346 4.90 0.28 -4.59
C ILE A 346 5.25 0.50 -6.07
N VAL A 347 6.15 1.44 -6.37
CA VAL A 347 6.60 1.75 -7.74
C VAL A 347 7.26 0.53 -8.37
N LYS A 348 8.16 -0.14 -7.64
CA LYS A 348 8.85 -1.34 -8.13
C LYS A 348 7.86 -2.42 -8.56
N ARG A 349 6.87 -2.74 -7.72
CA ARG A 349 5.86 -3.76 -8.04
C ARG A 349 5.00 -3.37 -9.24
N PHE A 350 4.56 -2.11 -9.33
CA PHE A 350 3.84 -1.62 -10.50
C PHE A 350 4.64 -1.81 -11.78
N ARG A 351 5.91 -1.39 -11.75
CA ARG A 351 6.82 -1.50 -12.89
C ARG A 351 7.14 -2.94 -13.24
N ASP A 352 7.27 -3.85 -12.28
CA ASP A 352 7.49 -5.27 -12.53
C ASP A 352 6.32 -5.91 -13.30
N ILE A 353 5.08 -5.57 -12.93
CA ILE A 353 3.87 -6.03 -13.64
C ILE A 353 3.85 -5.50 -15.08
N GLU A 354 4.23 -4.23 -15.26
CA GLU A 354 4.32 -3.58 -16.57
C GLU A 354 5.61 -3.93 -17.33
N LYS A 355 6.48 -4.77 -16.76
CA LYS A 355 7.81 -5.13 -17.29
C LYS A 355 8.70 -3.93 -17.62
N LYS A 356 8.63 -2.87 -16.80
CA LYS A 356 9.42 -1.64 -16.94
C LYS A 356 10.72 -1.68 -16.14
N SER A 357 11.76 -1.06 -16.70
CA SER A 357 13.12 -1.07 -16.13
C SER A 357 13.21 -0.31 -14.79
N SER A 358 13.78 -0.93 -13.77
CA SER A 358 14.02 -0.30 -12.46
C SER A 358 15.40 -0.68 -11.92
N SER A 359 16.03 0.21 -11.17
CA SER A 359 17.26 -0.03 -10.42
C SER A 359 17.17 0.61 -9.02
N PHE A 360 18.21 0.44 -8.22
CA PHE A 360 18.25 0.96 -6.86
C PHE A 360 19.62 1.55 -6.55
N TRP A 361 19.63 2.51 -5.62
CA TRP A 361 20.85 3.19 -5.19
C TRP A 361 21.92 2.21 -4.73
N ALA A 362 23.14 2.39 -5.23
CA ALA A 362 24.33 1.61 -4.86
C ALA A 362 24.19 0.08 -4.97
N PHE A 363 23.15 -0.43 -5.63
CA PHE A 363 22.89 -1.86 -5.75
C PHE A 363 23.19 -2.34 -7.17
N LYS A 364 24.06 -3.34 -7.28
CA LYS A 364 24.34 -4.05 -8.54
C LYS A 364 24.09 -5.53 -8.31
N ASN A 365 23.09 -6.09 -9.00
CA ASN A 365 22.82 -7.52 -8.91
C ASN A 365 24.02 -8.29 -9.48
N LYS A 366 24.53 -9.27 -8.73
CA LYS A 366 25.65 -10.11 -9.19
C LYS A 366 25.27 -11.00 -10.38
N GLU A 367 24.00 -11.36 -10.52
CA GLU A 367 23.52 -12.19 -11.64
C GLU A 367 23.41 -11.44 -12.96
N SER A 368 23.24 -10.11 -12.95
CA SER A 368 23.17 -9.32 -14.19
C SER A 368 24.52 -9.22 -14.90
N LYS A 369 25.64 -9.52 -14.22
CA LYS A 369 26.97 -9.60 -14.87
C LYS A 369 27.09 -10.76 -15.85
N GLN A 370 26.51 -11.93 -15.53
CA GLN A 370 26.60 -13.11 -16.40
C GLN A 370 25.77 -13.00 -17.69
N LYS A 371 24.80 -12.08 -17.76
CA LYS A 371 24.00 -11.82 -18.97
C LYS A 371 24.48 -10.65 -19.83
N GLU A 372 25.40 -9.82 -19.32
CA GLU A 372 26.02 -8.75 -20.10
C GLU A 372 27.41 -9.16 -20.65
N GLU A 373 27.93 -10.33 -20.23
CA GLU A 373 29.18 -10.93 -20.72
C GLU A 373 28.98 -12.13 -21.68
N LEU A 374 27.72 -12.36 -22.11
CA LEU A 374 27.29 -13.30 -23.15
C LEU A 374 26.47 -12.54 -24.20
#